data_AF-A0A351FXG6-F1
#
_entry.id   AF-A0A351FXG6-F1
#
_cell.length_a   1.000
_cell.length_b   1.000
_cell.length_c   1.000
_cell.angle_alpha   90.00
_cell.angle_beta   90.00
_cell.angle_gamma   90.00
#
_symmetry.space_group_name_H-M   'P 1'
#
loop_
_entity.id
_entity.type
_entity.pdbx_description
1 polymer ?
#
loop_
_entity_poly.entity_id
_entity_poly.type
_entity_poly.pdbx_seq_one_letter_code
_entity_poly.pdbx_strand_id
1 'polypeptide(L)'
;RLGDILRRLGDDVGMRIVVDWRTAGQLGWSPATETTLVVEEKTLGDSLNALLRPLKLGFRIINSRTMQITTAERVNRRRQLEMYPLPVSNNMTAAEAAKQLHRAGALSDAAQKNTHFDPASGYLLTWLTQAEQIDLARAVHAMQP
;
A
#
# COMPACT_ATOMS: atom_id res chain seq x y z
N ARG A 1 -6.26 0.45 25.36
CA ARG A 1 -7.39 0.13 24.45
C ARG A 1 -6.88 0.13 23.02
N LEU A 2 -7.62 -0.41 22.04
CA LEU A 2 -7.18 -0.49 20.64
C LEU A 2 -6.72 0.88 20.09
N GLY A 3 -7.48 1.94 20.36
CA GLY A 3 -7.10 3.30 19.96
C GLY A 3 -5.76 3.76 20.56
N ASP A 4 -5.51 3.45 21.83
CA ASP A 4 -4.26 3.82 22.51
C ASP A 4 -3.06 3.06 21.96
N ILE A 5 -3.23 1.76 21.68
CA ILE A 5 -2.18 0.90 21.11
C ILE A 5 -1.78 1.45 19.74
N LEU A 6 -2.76 1.73 18.87
CA LEU A 6 -2.51 2.26 17.54
C LEU A 6 -1.88 3.65 17.58
N ARG A 7 -2.31 4.52 18.50
CA ARG A 7 -1.68 5.83 18.68
C ARG A 7 -0.21 5.67 19.10
N ARG A 8 0.07 4.83 20.10
CA ARG A 8 1.42 4.60 20.60
C ARG A 8 2.35 4.03 19.53
N LEU A 9 1.91 3.03 18.76
CA LEU A 9 2.68 2.50 17.63
C LEU A 9 3.02 3.58 16.60
N GLY A 10 2.08 4.50 16.34
CA GLY A 10 2.31 5.64 15.46
C GLY A 10 3.34 6.62 16.02
N ASP A 11 3.18 7.00 17.29
CA ASP A 11 4.08 7.92 17.99
C ASP A 11 5.53 7.38 18.00
N ASP A 12 5.71 6.09 18.29
CA ASP A 12 7.03 5.44 18.39
C ASP A 12 7.83 5.47 17.07
N VAL A 13 7.14 5.52 15.92
CA VAL A 13 7.76 5.50 14.58
C VAL A 13 7.58 6.81 13.81
N GLY A 14 7.04 7.85 14.46
CA GLY A 14 6.80 9.15 13.84
C GLY A 14 5.73 9.15 12.75
N MET A 15 4.78 8.20 12.79
CA MET A 15 3.67 8.09 11.84
C MET A 15 2.32 8.43 12.48
N ARG A 16 1.54 9.24 11.79
CA ARG A 16 0.13 9.47 12.14
C ARG A 16 -0.72 8.29 11.68
N ILE A 17 -1.24 7.52 12.63
CA ILE A 17 -2.22 6.46 12.37
C ILE A 17 -3.63 7.03 12.53
N VAL A 18 -4.40 7.06 11.45
CA VAL A 18 -5.83 7.41 11.49
C VAL A 18 -6.66 6.15 11.33
N VAL A 19 -7.76 6.02 12.06
CA VAL A 19 -8.64 4.86 11.97
C VAL A 19 -10.00 5.31 11.47
N ASP A 20 -10.51 4.64 10.44
CA ASP A 20 -11.90 4.77 10.02
C ASP A 20 -12.81 4.02 11.00
N TRP A 21 -13.09 4.65 12.13
CA TRP A 21 -13.94 4.08 13.18
C TRP A 21 -15.37 3.83 12.73
N ARG A 22 -15.85 4.55 11.70
CA ARG A 22 -17.18 4.32 11.13
C ARG A 22 -17.27 2.95 10.49
N THR A 23 -16.29 2.60 9.65
CA THR A 23 -16.25 1.28 9.00
C THR A 23 -15.82 0.19 9.99
N ALA A 24 -14.82 0.44 10.84
CA ALA A 24 -14.40 -0.52 11.86
C ALA A 24 -15.55 -0.88 12.83
N GLY A 25 -16.39 0.10 13.17
CA GLY A 25 -17.60 -0.10 13.98
C GLY A 25 -18.63 -1.04 13.38
N GLN A 26 -18.69 -1.18 12.04
CA GLN A 26 -19.55 -2.16 11.38
C GLN A 26 -19.12 -3.61 11.67
N LEU A 27 -17.86 -3.83 12.06
CA LEU A 27 -17.34 -5.10 12.54
C LEU A 27 -17.36 -5.22 14.08
N GLY A 28 -17.98 -4.26 14.78
CA GLY A 28 -18.05 -4.22 16.24
C GLY A 28 -16.83 -3.61 16.93
N TRP A 29 -15.90 -3.00 16.19
CA TRP A 29 -14.69 -2.42 16.78
C TRP A 29 -14.84 -0.94 17.11
N SER A 30 -14.27 -0.54 18.25
CA SER A 30 -14.26 0.85 18.70
C SER A 30 -12.87 1.22 19.24
N PRO A 31 -12.58 2.53 19.43
CA PRO A 31 -11.35 2.94 20.08
C PRO A 31 -11.19 2.37 21.49
N ALA A 32 -12.32 2.14 22.17
CA ALA A 32 -12.40 1.64 23.54
C ALA A 32 -12.25 0.11 23.64
N THR A 33 -12.30 -0.62 22.53
CA THR A 33 -12.16 -2.08 22.51
C THR A 33 -10.87 -2.50 23.23
N GLU A 34 -11.02 -3.42 24.17
CA GLU A 34 -9.89 -4.01 24.88
C GLU A 34 -9.21 -5.04 24.01
N THR A 35 -7.89 -4.93 23.91
CA THR A 35 -7.04 -5.84 23.15
C THR A 35 -5.62 -5.73 23.68
N THR A 36 -4.80 -6.71 23.34
CA THR A 36 -3.41 -6.82 23.78
C THR A 36 -2.55 -7.03 22.56
N LEU A 37 -1.43 -6.31 22.51
CA LEU A 37 -0.38 -6.51 21.52
C LEU A 37 0.93 -6.74 22.26
N VAL A 38 1.59 -7.86 21.97
CA VAL A 38 2.95 -8.14 22.42
C VAL A 38 3.81 -8.28 21.17
N VAL A 39 4.78 -7.38 21.03
CA VAL A 39 5.71 -7.34 19.90
C VAL A 39 7.10 -7.04 20.41
N GLU A 40 8.08 -7.76 19.89
CA GLU A 40 9.50 -7.64 20.21
C GLU A 40 10.26 -7.84 18.90
N GLU A 41 11.21 -6.94 18.59
CA GLU A 41 12.04 -6.99 17.37
C GLU A 41 11.26 -7.09 16.05
N LYS A 42 10.04 -6.53 16.00
CA LYS A 42 9.19 -6.53 14.80
C LYS A 42 9.16 -5.18 14.12
N THR A 43 9.03 -5.21 12.79
CA THR A 43 8.72 -4.00 12.03
C THR A 43 7.33 -3.47 12.40
N LEU A 44 7.06 -2.20 12.11
CA LEU A 44 5.72 -1.62 12.26
C LEU A 44 4.68 -2.43 11.46
N GLY A 45 5.01 -2.83 10.23
CA GLY A 45 4.13 -3.59 9.37
C GLY A 45 3.75 -4.95 9.97
N ASP A 46 4.72 -5.68 10.51
CA ASP A 46 4.49 -6.97 11.16
C ASP A 46 3.66 -6.83 12.43
N SER A 47 3.94 -5.78 13.21
CA SER A 47 3.22 -5.47 14.45
C SER A 47 1.76 -5.13 14.17
N LEU A 48 1.51 -4.31 13.14
CA LEU A 48 0.15 -3.97 12.70
C LEU A 48 -0.57 -5.17 12.10
N ASN A 49 0.10 -6.00 11.30
CA ASN A 49 -0.51 -7.20 10.75
C ASN A 49 -0.94 -8.18 11.86
N ALA A 50 -0.09 -8.38 12.87
CA ALA A 50 -0.41 -9.21 14.03
C ALA A 50 -1.63 -8.68 14.81
N LEU A 51 -1.72 -7.35 15.00
CA LEU A 51 -2.84 -6.72 15.69
C LEU A 51 -4.14 -6.73 14.87
N LEU A 52 -4.07 -6.39 13.57
CA LEU A 52 -5.23 -6.04 12.76
C LEU A 52 -5.88 -7.24 12.06
N ARG A 53 -5.08 -8.24 11.67
CA ARG A 53 -5.59 -9.41 10.92
C ARG A 53 -6.66 -10.19 11.67
N PRO A 54 -6.53 -10.48 12.99
CA PRO A 54 -7.59 -11.13 13.76
C PRO A 54 -8.88 -10.31 13.81
N LEU A 55 -8.77 -8.98 13.73
CA LEU A 55 -9.90 -8.04 13.75
C LEU A 55 -10.54 -7.85 12.37
N LYS A 56 -10.05 -8.54 11.32
CA LYS A 56 -10.43 -8.32 9.91
C LYS A 56 -10.22 -6.87 9.46
N LEU A 57 -9.28 -6.19 10.11
CA LEU A 57 -8.82 -4.85 9.74
C LEU A 57 -7.55 -4.96 8.91
N GLY A 58 -7.26 -3.91 8.16
CA GLY A 58 -6.02 -3.74 7.42
C GLY A 58 -5.61 -2.27 7.45
N PHE A 59 -4.43 -1.98 6.93
CA PHE A 59 -3.95 -0.62 6.82
C PHE A 59 -3.56 -0.29 5.38
N ARG A 60 -3.56 1.00 5.08
CA ARG A 60 -3.00 1.55 3.85
C ARG A 60 -2.17 2.80 4.13
N ILE A 61 -1.14 3.02 3.32
CA ILE A 61 -0.35 4.25 3.36
C ILE A 61 -1.10 5.36 2.61
N ILE A 62 -1.24 6.52 3.24
CA ILE A 62 -1.83 7.73 2.64
C ILE A 62 -0.73 8.62 2.08
N ASN A 63 0.36 8.78 2.84
CA ASN A 63 1.56 9.53 2.48
C ASN A 63 2.71 9.12 3.42
N SER A 64 3.86 9.77 3.28
CA SER A 64 5.09 9.47 4.03
C SER A 64 4.97 9.55 5.56
N ARG A 65 3.94 10.21 6.10
CA ARG A 65 3.74 10.37 7.55
C ARG A 65 2.37 9.96 8.04
N THR A 66 1.51 9.43 7.16
CA THR A 66 0.12 9.12 7.51
C THR A 66 -0.27 7.77 6.94
N MET A 67 -0.85 6.93 7.80
CA MET A 67 -1.50 5.69 7.39
C MET A 67 -2.93 5.64 7.90
N GLN A 68 -3.78 4.95 7.16
CA GLN A 68 -5.17 4.72 7.53
C GLN A 68 -5.40 3.25 7.84
N ILE A 69 -6.07 2.98 8.95
CA ILE A 69 -6.63 1.67 9.28
C ILE A 69 -8.12 1.66 8.93
N THR A 70 -8.56 0.60 8.27
CA THR A 70 -9.97 0.34 7.92
C THR A 70 -10.17 -1.17 7.79
N THR A 71 -11.27 -1.65 7.22
CA THR A 71 -11.46 -3.09 7.02
C THR A 71 -10.51 -3.62 5.95
N ALA A 72 -10.05 -4.87 6.11
CA ALA A 72 -9.15 -5.50 5.14
C ALA A 72 -9.79 -5.57 3.74
N GLU A 73 -11.10 -5.80 3.67
CA GLU A 73 -11.86 -5.74 2.42
C GLU A 73 -11.74 -4.39 1.71
N ARG A 74 -11.86 -3.28 2.45
CA ARG A 74 -11.75 -1.93 1.85
C ARG A 74 -10.34 -1.62 1.41
N VAL A 75 -9.33 -2.06 2.14
CA VAL A 75 -7.93 -1.94 1.71
C VAL A 75 -7.72 -2.67 0.38
N ASN A 76 -8.16 -3.93 0.30
CA ASN A 76 -7.93 -4.79 -0.86
C ASN A 76 -8.71 -4.38 -2.11
N ARG A 77 -9.81 -3.62 -1.97
CA ARG A 77 -10.62 -3.14 -3.10
C ARG A 77 -10.28 -1.73 -3.55
N ARG A 78 -9.63 -0.94 -2.69
CA ARG A 78 -9.38 0.48 -2.98
C ARG A 78 -8.21 0.61 -3.95
N ARG A 79 -8.52 1.09 -5.15
CA ARG A 79 -7.51 1.50 -6.12
C ARG A 79 -7.05 2.93 -5.87
N GLN A 80 -5.80 3.20 -6.23
CA GLN A 80 -5.14 4.49 -6.10
C GLN A 80 -4.42 4.82 -7.40
N LEU A 81 -4.44 6.09 -7.77
CA LEU A 81 -3.65 6.61 -8.87
C LEU A 81 -2.22 6.79 -8.37
N GLU A 82 -1.26 6.11 -8.97
CA GLU A 82 0.17 6.31 -8.71
C GLU A 82 0.92 6.53 -10.02
N MET A 83 2.04 7.25 -9.93
CA MET A 83 2.90 7.61 -11.06
C MET A 83 4.31 7.11 -10.79
N TYR A 84 4.83 6.30 -11.71
CA TYR A 84 6.19 5.74 -11.63
C TYR A 84 7.05 6.30 -12.76
N PRO A 85 8.19 6.95 -12.47
CA PRO A 85 9.14 7.31 -13.51
C PRO A 85 9.72 6.01 -14.07
N LEU A 86 9.64 5.83 -15.39
CA LEU A 86 10.35 4.74 -16.05
C LEU A 86 11.70 5.29 -16.51
N PRO A 87 12.84 4.67 -16.14
CA PRO A 87 14.14 5.05 -16.66
C PRO A 87 14.21 4.61 -18.13
N VAL A 88 13.58 5.39 -19.02
CA VAL A 88 13.81 5.30 -20.46
C VAL A 88 15.23 5.80 -20.73
N SER A 89 16.19 4.88 -20.68
CA SER A 89 17.52 5.13 -21.22
C SER A 89 17.42 5.48 -22.71
N ASN A 90 18.45 6.14 -23.27
CA ASN A 90 18.50 6.53 -24.69
C ASN A 90 18.25 5.38 -25.70
N ASN A 91 18.27 4.11 -25.26
CA ASN A 91 18.09 2.93 -26.10
C ASN A 91 16.81 2.11 -25.83
N MET A 92 16.01 2.45 -24.81
CA MET A 92 14.74 1.75 -24.53
C MET A 92 13.59 2.74 -24.57
N THR A 93 12.68 2.54 -25.52
CA THR A 93 11.43 3.29 -25.55
C THR A 93 10.55 2.86 -24.38
N ALA A 94 9.72 3.75 -23.90
CA ALA A 94 8.86 3.40 -22.78
C ALA A 94 7.77 2.37 -23.11
N ALA A 95 7.38 2.24 -24.38
CA ALA A 95 6.51 1.16 -24.82
C ALA A 95 7.18 -0.21 -24.63
N GLU A 96 8.51 -0.28 -24.76
CA GLU A 96 9.29 -1.48 -24.49
C GLU A 96 9.45 -1.73 -22.99
N ALA A 97 9.68 -0.68 -22.20
CA ALA A 97 9.72 -0.78 -20.73
C ALA A 97 8.38 -1.30 -20.15
N ALA A 98 7.25 -0.77 -20.62
CA ALA A 98 5.92 -1.25 -20.20
C ALA A 98 5.68 -2.72 -20.60
N LYS A 99 6.12 -3.14 -21.79
CA LYS A 99 6.07 -4.55 -22.21
C LYS A 99 6.99 -5.44 -21.35
N GLN A 100 8.15 -4.96 -20.93
CA GLN A 100 9.04 -5.69 -20.03
C GLN A 100 8.44 -5.88 -18.64
N LEU A 101 7.88 -4.84 -18.04
CA LEU A 101 7.19 -4.94 -16.74
C LEU A 101 6.06 -5.98 -16.78
N HIS A 102 5.32 -6.03 -17.88
CA HIS A 102 4.31 -7.07 -18.10
C HIS A 102 4.92 -8.48 -18.21
N ARG A 103 5.97 -8.65 -19.03
CA ARG A 103 6.67 -9.94 -19.19
C ARG A 103 7.34 -10.44 -17.91
N ALA A 104 7.79 -9.53 -17.06
CA ALA A 104 8.39 -9.86 -15.77
C ALA A 104 7.37 -10.36 -14.73
N GLY A 105 6.07 -10.41 -15.07
CA GLY A 105 5.01 -10.82 -14.15
C GLY A 105 4.71 -9.78 -13.07
N ALA A 106 5.29 -8.57 -13.16
CA ALA A 106 5.05 -7.47 -12.24
C ALA A 106 3.66 -6.82 -12.41
N LEU A 107 2.99 -7.13 -13.51
CA LEU A 107 1.62 -6.68 -13.80
C LEU A 107 0.79 -7.89 -14.22
N SER A 108 -0.25 -8.20 -13.45
CA SER A 108 -1.32 -9.10 -13.90
C SER A 108 -2.03 -8.51 -15.12
N ASP A 109 -2.72 -9.32 -15.92
CA ASP A 109 -3.51 -8.84 -17.07
C ASP A 109 -4.57 -7.79 -16.65
N ALA A 110 -5.12 -7.94 -15.45
CA ALA A 110 -6.04 -6.98 -14.87
C ALA A 110 -5.35 -5.66 -14.51
N ALA A 111 -4.14 -5.73 -13.94
CA ALA A 111 -3.34 -4.55 -13.62
C ALA A 111 -2.89 -3.81 -14.88
N GLN A 112 -2.56 -4.54 -15.97
CA GLN A 112 -2.19 -3.96 -17.26
C GLN A 112 -3.29 -3.07 -17.83
N LYS A 113 -4.56 -3.52 -17.80
CA LYS A 113 -5.71 -2.71 -18.27
C LYS A 113 -5.91 -1.42 -17.48
N ASN A 114 -5.40 -1.36 -16.25
CA ASN A 114 -5.46 -0.19 -15.38
C ASN A 114 -4.13 0.58 -15.36
N THR A 115 -3.28 0.38 -16.35
CA THR A 115 -1.97 1.02 -16.47
C THR A 115 -1.87 1.73 -17.82
N HIS A 116 -1.36 2.95 -17.81
CA HIS A 116 -1.14 3.77 -19.00
C HIS A 116 0.25 4.37 -18.92
N PHE A 117 1.00 4.27 -20.01
CA PHE A 117 2.28 4.94 -20.11
C PHE A 117 2.13 6.24 -20.90
N ASP A 118 2.63 7.35 -20.36
CA ASP A 118 2.66 8.66 -21.00
C ASP A 118 4.07 9.01 -21.53
N PRO A 119 4.30 8.93 -22.86
CA PRO A 119 5.59 9.22 -23.48
C PRO A 119 6.09 10.64 -23.30
N ALA A 120 5.20 11.61 -23.16
CA ALA A 120 5.60 13.01 -23.03
C ALA A 120 6.25 13.29 -21.67
N SER A 121 5.77 12.63 -20.61
CA SER A 121 6.29 12.79 -19.26
C SER A 121 7.31 11.73 -18.85
N GLY A 122 7.34 10.56 -19.52
CA GLY A 122 8.19 9.45 -19.12
C GLY A 122 7.65 8.65 -17.92
N TYR A 123 6.37 8.83 -17.58
CA TYR A 123 5.73 8.19 -16.43
C TYR A 123 4.78 7.06 -16.82
N LEU A 124 4.78 6.03 -16.00
CA LEU A 124 3.75 5.01 -15.94
C LEU A 124 2.67 5.45 -14.93
N LEU A 125 1.47 5.73 -15.41
CA LEU A 125 0.29 6.02 -14.61
C LEU A 125 -0.48 4.73 -14.36
N THR A 126 -0.92 4.51 -13.12
CA THR A 126 -1.50 3.24 -12.69
C THR A 126 -2.71 3.48 -11.81
N TRP A 127 -3.76 2.69 -11.98
CA TRP A 127 -4.95 2.71 -11.14
C TRP A 127 -5.13 1.33 -10.47
N LEU A 128 -4.31 1.06 -9.46
CA LEU A 128 -4.16 -0.26 -8.86
C LEU A 128 -4.39 -0.23 -7.35
N THR A 129 -4.63 -1.39 -6.76
CA THR A 129 -4.67 -1.55 -5.30
C THR A 129 -3.27 -1.39 -4.72
N GLN A 130 -3.16 -1.02 -3.44
CA GLN A 130 -1.83 -0.79 -2.84
C GLN A 130 -0.94 -2.04 -2.83
N ALA A 131 -1.52 -3.23 -2.76
CA ALA A 131 -0.75 -4.48 -2.89
C ALA A 131 -0.11 -4.60 -4.28
N GLU A 132 -0.90 -4.40 -5.33
CA GLU A 132 -0.40 -4.39 -6.72
C GLU A 132 0.64 -3.27 -6.94
N GLN A 133 0.43 -2.09 -6.34
CA GLN A 133 1.38 -0.98 -6.42
C GLN A 133 2.74 -1.31 -5.75
N ILE A 134 2.74 -2.08 -4.66
CA ILE A 134 3.98 -2.50 -3.99
C ILE A 134 4.78 -3.45 -4.89
N ASP A 135 4.11 -4.42 -5.52
CA ASP A 135 4.76 -5.36 -6.41
C ASP A 135 5.33 -4.65 -7.65
N LEU A 136 4.56 -3.72 -8.23
CA LEU A 136 5.03 -2.89 -9.35
C LEU A 136 6.20 -1.98 -8.94
N ALA A 137 6.13 -1.33 -7.79
CA ALA A 137 7.19 -0.45 -7.30
C ALA A 137 8.52 -1.20 -7.15
N ARG A 138 8.50 -2.44 -6.64
CA ARG A 138 9.69 -3.29 -6.54
C ARG A 138 10.27 -3.61 -7.92
N ALA A 139 9.42 -3.93 -8.89
CA ALA A 139 9.86 -4.23 -10.25
C ALA A 139 10.46 -3.00 -10.96
N VAL A 140 9.81 -1.83 -10.85
CA VAL A 140 10.32 -0.58 -11.40
C VAL A 140 11.65 -0.19 -10.76
N HIS A 141 11.78 -0.34 -9.43
CA HIS A 141 13.04 -0.06 -8.74
C HIS A 141 14.16 -1.00 -9.18
N ALA A 142 13.88 -2.30 -9.39
CA ALA A 142 14.86 -3.26 -9.89
C ALA A 142 15.34 -2.98 -11.34
N MET A 143 14.60 -2.16 -12.10
CA MET A 143 15.01 -1.71 -13.44
C MET A 143 15.86 -0.43 -13.43
N GLN A 144 15.98 0.24 -12.28
CA GLN A 144 16.84 1.41 -12.16
C GLN A 144 18.31 0.95 -12.02
N PRO A 145 19.25 1.60 -12.73
CA PRO A 145 20.67 1.21 -12.73
C PRO A 145 21.36 1.43 -11.39
#